data_AF-A0A963N7P7-F1
#
_entry.id   AF-A0A963N7P7-F1
#
_cell.length_a   1.000
_cell.length_b   1.000
_cell.length_c   1.000
_cell.angle_alpha   90.00
_cell.angle_beta   90.00
_cell.angle_gamma   90.00
#
_symmetry.space_group_name_H-M   'P 1'
#
loop_
_entity.id
_entity.type
_entity.pdbx_description
1 polymer ?
#
loop_
_entity_poly.entity_id
_entity_poly.type
_entity_poly.pdbx_seq_one_letter_code
_entity_poly.pdbx_strand_id
1 'polypeptide(L)' 'ALVRQAHGRGVRPLRRLLAFKRTYPQGPLLAAVAQALQFGLFDLGRLERMILQRVAGDFFNLD' A
#
# COMPACT_ATOMS: atom_id res chain seq x y z
N ALA A 1 -8.60 2.73 12.50
CA ALA A 1 -8.82 3.82 11.52
C ALA A 1 -9.36 3.28 10.18
N LEU A 2 -8.61 2.44 9.46
CA LEU A 2 -8.94 1.96 8.10
C LEU A 2 -10.27 1.17 7.99
N VAL A 3 -10.62 0.35 9.00
CA VAL A 3 -11.93 -0.35 9.07
C VAL A 3 -13.09 0.61 9.35
N ARG A 4 -12.85 1.66 10.14
CA ARG A 4 -13.85 2.69 10.49
C ARG A 4 -14.25 3.51 9.25
N GLN A 5 -13.30 3.76 8.36
CA GLN A 5 -13.48 4.48 7.10
C GLN A 5 -14.18 3.64 6.02
N ALA A 6 -14.27 2.32 6.22
CA ALA A 6 -14.83 1.39 5.24
C ALA A 6 -16.37 1.23 5.34
N HIS A 7 -17.07 2.00 6.19
CA HIS A 7 -18.54 2.03 6.34
C HIS A 7 -19.22 0.65 6.17
N GLY A 8 -18.83 -0.33 7.00
CA GLY A 8 -19.42 -1.68 6.99
C GLY A 8 -18.80 -2.67 5.99
N ARG A 9 -17.84 -2.26 5.15
CA ARG A 9 -17.12 -3.13 4.21
C ARG A 9 -15.65 -3.37 4.56
N GLY A 10 -15.28 -3.32 5.84
CA GLY A 10 -13.88 -3.44 6.32
C GLY A 10 -13.11 -4.69 5.86
N VAL A 11 -13.82 -5.75 5.44
CA VAL A 11 -13.21 -6.97 4.88
C VAL A 11 -12.55 -6.72 3.53
N ARG A 12 -13.13 -5.88 2.66
CA ARG A 12 -12.56 -5.56 1.34
C ARG A 12 -11.17 -4.92 1.41
N PRO A 13 -10.96 -3.85 2.21
CA PRO A 13 -9.64 -3.25 2.35
C PRO A 13 -8.61 -4.21 2.96
N LEU A 14 -9.00 -5.05 3.92
CA LEU A 14 -8.11 -6.05 4.50
C LEU A 14 -7.69 -7.13 3.49
N ARG A 15 -8.63 -7.64 2.69
CA ARG A 15 -8.31 -8.56 1.59
C ARG A 15 -7.37 -7.94 0.57
N ARG A 16 -7.54 -6.64 0.28
CA ARG A 16 -6.68 -5.93 -0.68
C ARG A 16 -5.27 -5.69 -0.13
N LEU A 17 -5.13 -5.37 1.16
CA LEU A 17 -3.81 -5.35 1.84
C LEU A 17 -3.13 -6.72 1.82
N LEU A 18 -3.88 -7.79 2.07
CA LEU A 18 -3.35 -9.15 2.00
C LEU A 18 -2.90 -9.51 0.58
N ALA A 19 -3.64 -9.07 -0.45
CA ALA A 19 -3.23 -9.22 -1.84
C ALA A 19 -1.91 -8.48 -2.12
N PHE A 20 -1.77 -7.23 -1.66
CA PHE A 20 -0.51 -6.48 -1.82
C PHE A 20 0.69 -7.18 -1.19
N LYS A 21 0.52 -7.78 0.00
CA LYS A 21 1.59 -8.57 0.64
C LYS A 21 2.01 -9.81 -0.17
N ARG A 22 1.09 -10.40 -0.94
CA ARG A 22 1.36 -11.58 -1.77
C ARG A 22 1.94 -11.23 -3.13
N THR A 23 1.54 -10.09 -3.70
CA THR A 23 1.90 -9.68 -5.05
C THR A 23 3.18 -8.83 -5.10
N TYR A 24 3.42 -7.98 -4.10
CA TYR A 24 4.55 -7.05 -4.09
C TYR A 24 5.67 -7.48 -3.15
N PRO A 25 6.92 -7.13 -3.46
CA PRO A 25 8.05 -7.34 -2.57
C PRO A 25 7.87 -6.61 -1.24
N GLN A 26 8.37 -7.22 -0.15
CA GLN A 26 8.14 -6.73 1.21
C GLN A 26 8.76 -5.35 1.47
N GLY A 27 9.95 -5.06 0.93
CA GLY A 27 10.63 -3.78 1.12
C GLY A 27 9.81 -2.58 0.64
N PRO A 28 9.46 -2.52 -0.67
CA PRO A 28 8.63 -1.45 -1.23
C PRO A 28 7.27 -1.32 -0.56
N LEU A 29 6.66 -2.44 -0.19
CA LEU A 29 5.38 -2.47 0.51
C LEU A 29 5.46 -1.80 1.89
N LEU A 30 6.45 -2.17 2.71
CA LEU A 30 6.63 -1.61 4.05
C LEU A 30 6.98 -0.13 3.99
N ALA A 31 7.84 0.27 3.05
CA ALA A 31 8.17 1.67 2.84
C ALA A 31 6.91 2.48 2.45
N ALA A 32 6.05 1.94 1.57
CA ALA A 32 4.80 2.60 1.14
C ALA A 32 3.82 2.74 2.30
N VAL A 33 3.67 1.70 3.12
CA VAL A 33 2.83 1.75 4.31
C VAL A 33 3.37 2.76 5.33
N ALA A 34 4.68 2.78 5.60
CA ALA A 34 5.29 3.72 6.52
C ALA A 34 5.03 5.18 6.11
N GLN A 35 5.20 5.49 4.83
CA GLN A 35 4.90 6.83 4.31
C GLN A 35 3.41 7.14 4.34
N ALA A 36 2.53 6.19 3.99
CA ALA A 36 1.08 6.39 4.08
C ALA A 36 0.63 6.67 5.52
N LEU A 37 1.22 6.02 6.51
CA LEU A 37 0.95 6.25 7.93
C LEU A 37 1.36 7.65 8.39
N GLN A 38 2.47 8.20 7.90
CA GLN A 38 2.91 9.56 8.23
C GLN A 38 1.89 10.62 7.80
N PHE A 39 1.19 10.39 6.69
CA PHE A 39 0.17 11.30 6.17
C PHE A 39 -1.27 10.95 6.59
N GLY A 40 -1.46 9.94 7.46
CA GLY A 40 -2.79 9.47 7.86
C GLY A 40 -3.61 8.93 6.68
N LEU A 41 -2.94 8.44 5.64
CA LEU A 41 -3.56 8.03 4.39
C LEU A 41 -4.05 6.59 4.47
N PHE A 42 -5.35 6.40 4.31
CA PHE A 42 -6.01 5.08 4.31
C PHE A 42 -6.60 4.69 2.95
N ASP A 43 -6.35 5.48 1.90
CA ASP A 43 -6.73 5.17 0.52
C ASP A 43 -5.79 4.11 -0.06
N LEU A 44 -6.34 2.91 -0.26
CA LEU A 44 -5.58 1.76 -0.79
C LEU A 44 -5.17 1.91 -2.25
N GLY A 45 -5.89 2.68 -3.06
CA GLY A 45 -5.52 2.94 -4.46
C GLY A 45 -4.36 3.92 -4.57
N ARG A 46 -4.22 4.84 -3.61
CA ARG A 46 -3.03 5.68 -3.49
C ARG A 46 -1.85 4.90 -2.92
N LEU A 47 -2.08 4.03 -1.93
CA LEU A 47 -1.04 3.11 -1.42
C LEU A 47 -0.48 2.22 -2.54
N GLU A 48 -1.33 1.63 -3.36
CA GLU A 48 -0.95 0.79 -4.51
C GLU A 48 -0.01 1.53 -5.47
N ARG A 49 -0.32 2.79 -5.81
CA ARG A 49 0.54 3.62 -6.64
C ARG A 49 1.91 3.89 -6.02
N MET A 50 1.96 4.14 -4.71
CA MET A 50 3.23 4.36 -4.00
C MET A 50 4.11 3.10 -3.98
N ILE A 51 3.48 1.92 -3.83
CA ILE A 51 4.19 0.64 -3.93
C ILE A 51 4.77 0.48 -5.34
N LEU A 52 3.95 0.67 -6.37
CA LEU A 52 4.37 0.54 -7.77
C LEU A 52 5.49 1.53 -8.15
N GLN A 53 5.43 2.78 -7.67
CA GLN A 53 6.49 3.76 -7.90
C GLN A 53 7.83 3.33 -7.30
N ARG A 54 7.80 2.76 -6.09
CA ARG A 54 9.01 2.23 -5.45
C ARG A 54 9.53 0.97 -6.11
N VAL A 55 8.65 0.03 -6.42
CA VAL A 55 9.02 -1.17 -7.17
C VAL A 55 9.63 -0.77 -8.52
N ALA A 56 9.02 0.18 -9.24
CA ALA A 56 9.59 0.67 -10.49
C ALA A 56 10.97 1.32 -10.27
N GLY A 57 11.14 2.17 -9.24
CA GLY A 57 12.44 2.74 -8.91
C GLY A 57 13.50 1.67 -8.60
N ASP A 58 13.18 0.75 -7.70
CA ASP A 58 14.10 -0.32 -7.26
C ASP A 58 14.45 -1.31 -8.38
N PHE A 59 13.50 -1.61 -9.28
CA PHE A 59 13.72 -2.55 -10.39
C PHE A 59 14.36 -1.90 -11.61
N PHE A 60 14.00 -0.66 -11.93
CA PHE A 60 14.52 0.02 -13.12
C PHE A 60 15.74 0.87 -12.86
N ASN A 61 16.11 1.13 -11.59
CA ASN A 61 17.29 1.87 -11.11
C ASN A 61 17.99 2.62 -12.24
N LEU A 62 17.31 3.68 -12.72
CA LEU A 62 17.81 4.59 -13.72
C LEU A 62 18.79 5.51 -12.98
N ASP A 63 20.01 5.03 -12.75
CA ASP A 63 21.16 5.90 -12.46
C ASP A 63 21.55 6.71 -13.70
#